data_AF-A0A6S7GZF6-F1
#
_entry.id   AF-A0A6S7GZF6-F1
#
_cell.length_a   1.000
_cell.length_b   1.000
_cell.length_c   1.000
_cell.angle_alpha   90.00
_cell.angle_beta   90.00
_cell.angle_gamma   90.00
#
_symmetry.space_group_name_H-M   'P 1'
#
loop_
_entity.id
_entity.type
_entity.pdbx_description
1 polymer ?
#
loop_
_entity_poly.entity_id
_entity_poly.type
_entity_poly.pdbx_seq_one_letter_code
_entity_poly.pdbx_strand_id
1 'polypeptide(L)'
;MATVVYNYFSENFGYVNNHNDVQYQRKYESFSTKDLKKSLKKLKLENGDILEIKFVAKKLRNLLNKSNTTDPNNTDSHASANIDHDSLIGKSFWGFVKRFFKKNTSSFPSFNLAECTSYFTKTLSAISPTKTFNIPSWIPKFASPQTPFNLDPPTYQEITNVIRKMKPSGSPCPLDQISIICFKRCPYLRSYLTEIIHAAWSCGVVPSEWKKACTILIHKKGETANPANF
;
A
#
# COMPACT_ATOMS: atom_id res chain seq x y z
N MET A 1 5.59 -37.93 38.22
CA MET A 1 4.60 -36.82 38.22
C MET A 1 4.57 -36.04 36.91
N ALA A 2 5.69 -35.73 36.25
CA ALA A 2 5.70 -34.96 34.98
C ALA A 2 4.88 -35.60 33.84
N THR A 3 4.83 -36.93 33.76
CA THR A 3 4.09 -37.67 32.73
C THR A 3 2.57 -37.52 32.84
N VAL A 4 2.04 -37.38 34.05
CA VAL A 4 0.59 -37.25 34.29
C VAL A 4 0.11 -35.87 33.85
N VAL A 5 0.89 -34.83 34.16
CA VAL A 5 0.59 -33.45 33.75
C VAL A 5 0.70 -33.31 32.23
N TYR A 6 1.77 -33.84 31.62
CA TYR A 6 1.93 -33.80 30.15
C TYR A 6 0.78 -34.52 29.43
N ASN A 7 0.39 -35.72 29.89
CA ASN A 7 -0.71 -36.47 29.27
C ASN A 7 -2.04 -35.74 29.41
N TYR A 8 -2.35 -35.20 30.59
CA TYR A 8 -3.56 -34.41 30.84
C TYR A 8 -3.66 -33.20 29.90
N PHE A 9 -2.56 -32.47 29.69
CA PHE A 9 -2.56 -31.33 28.77
C PHE A 9 -2.60 -31.77 27.30
N SER A 10 -1.97 -32.88 26.94
CA SER A 10 -2.03 -33.39 25.56
C SER A 10 -3.42 -33.92 25.19
N GLU A 11 -4.13 -34.53 26.13
CA GLU A 11 -5.46 -35.12 25.90
C GLU A 11 -6.56 -34.04 25.90
N ASN A 12 -6.46 -33.04 26.79
CA ASN A 12 -7.48 -32.00 26.91
C ASN A 12 -7.21 -30.75 26.06
N PHE A 13 -5.94 -30.46 25.76
CA PHE A 13 -5.52 -29.23 25.09
C PHE A 13 -4.48 -29.45 23.98
N GLY A 14 -4.12 -30.71 23.70
CA GLY A 14 -3.16 -31.04 22.64
C GLY A 14 -3.76 -30.84 21.25
N TYR A 15 -2.87 -30.65 20.29
CA TYR A 15 -3.25 -30.49 18.90
C TYR A 15 -3.68 -31.86 18.35
N VAL A 16 -4.99 -32.05 18.15
CA VAL A 16 -5.50 -33.25 17.47
C VAL A 16 -5.01 -33.18 16.02
N ASN A 17 -4.09 -34.06 15.64
CA ASN A 17 -3.81 -34.32 14.24
C ASN A 17 -5.13 -34.77 13.61
N ASN A 18 -5.74 -33.91 12.80
CA ASN A 18 -7.02 -34.18 12.18
C ASN A 18 -6.88 -35.46 11.35
N HIS A 19 -7.45 -36.57 11.82
CA HIS A 19 -7.45 -37.85 11.12
C HIS A 19 -8.05 -37.73 9.70
N ASN A 20 -8.88 -36.70 9.50
CA ASN A 20 -9.49 -36.34 8.22
C ASN A 20 -8.49 -35.75 7.22
N ASP A 21 -7.36 -35.16 7.65
CA ASP A 21 -6.35 -34.61 6.72
C ASP A 21 -5.75 -35.71 5.85
N VAL A 22 -5.54 -36.92 6.39
CA VAL A 22 -5.02 -38.06 5.61
C VAL A 22 -6.02 -38.53 4.55
N GLN A 23 -7.33 -38.53 4.89
CA GLN A 23 -8.39 -38.91 3.96
C GLN A 23 -8.53 -37.89 2.83
N TYR A 24 -8.59 -36.59 3.16
CA TYR A 24 -8.67 -35.53 2.14
C TYR A 24 -7.38 -35.45 1.31
N GLN A 25 -6.23 -35.75 1.90
CA GLN A 25 -4.96 -35.76 1.20
C GLN A 25 -4.94 -36.80 0.08
N ARG A 26 -5.40 -38.03 0.34
CA ARG A 26 -5.58 -39.05 -0.71
C ARG A 26 -6.63 -38.64 -1.73
N LYS A 27 -7.80 -38.15 -1.29
CA LYS A 27 -8.92 -37.76 -2.16
C LYS A 27 -8.53 -36.69 -3.19
N TYR A 28 -7.73 -35.70 -2.76
CA TYR A 28 -7.37 -34.55 -3.58
C TYR A 28 -5.93 -34.63 -4.09
N GLU A 29 -5.23 -35.75 -3.97
CA GLU A 29 -3.81 -35.89 -4.32
C GLU A 29 -3.54 -35.55 -5.78
N SER A 30 -4.33 -36.13 -6.68
CA SER A 30 -4.21 -36.00 -8.14
C SER A 30 -4.86 -34.75 -8.74
N PHE A 31 -5.48 -33.89 -7.94
CA PHE A 31 -6.29 -32.78 -8.44
C PHE A 31 -5.40 -31.62 -8.91
N SER A 32 -5.66 -31.12 -10.13
CA SER A 32 -5.01 -29.91 -10.63
C SER A 32 -5.53 -28.65 -9.92
N THR A 33 -4.86 -27.51 -10.13
CA THR A 33 -5.31 -26.21 -9.60
C THR A 33 -6.70 -25.83 -10.08
N LYS A 34 -7.07 -26.20 -11.31
CA LYS A 34 -8.41 -25.96 -11.87
C LYS A 34 -9.45 -26.86 -11.19
N ASP A 35 -9.10 -28.10 -10.91
CA ASP A 35 -10.00 -29.06 -10.26
C ASP A 35 -10.25 -28.68 -8.80
N LEU A 36 -9.20 -28.28 -8.08
CA LEU A 36 -9.33 -27.77 -6.71
C LEU A 36 -10.20 -26.51 -6.62
N LYS A 37 -10.13 -25.60 -7.60
CA LYS A 37 -11.02 -24.42 -7.67
C LYS A 37 -12.49 -24.83 -7.87
N LYS A 38 -12.75 -25.77 -8.78
CA LYS A 38 -14.10 -26.29 -9.04
C LYS A 38 -14.65 -27.01 -7.81
N SER A 39 -13.87 -27.88 -7.18
CA SER A 39 -14.26 -28.59 -5.96
C SER A 39 -14.53 -27.65 -4.81
N LEU A 40 -13.69 -26.64 -4.58
CA LEU A 40 -13.91 -25.66 -3.52
C LEU A 40 -15.18 -24.84 -3.74
N LYS A 41 -15.48 -24.47 -5.00
CA LYS A 41 -16.71 -23.76 -5.35
C LYS A 41 -17.94 -24.64 -5.08
N LYS A 42 -17.88 -25.91 -5.47
CA LYS A 42 -18.95 -26.89 -5.22
C LYS A 42 -19.19 -27.09 -3.72
N LEU A 43 -18.14 -27.36 -2.95
CA LEU A 43 -18.22 -27.57 -1.50
C LEU A 43 -18.81 -26.36 -0.76
N LYS A 44 -18.50 -25.14 -1.20
CA LYS A 44 -19.08 -23.92 -0.61
C LYS A 44 -20.54 -23.69 -0.99
N LEU A 45 -20.95 -24.10 -2.18
CA LEU A 45 -22.33 -23.96 -2.64
C LEU A 45 -23.26 -24.98 -1.96
N GLU A 46 -22.75 -26.20 -1.75
CA GLU A 46 -23.50 -27.31 -1.16
C GLU A 46 -23.44 -27.34 0.38
N ASN A 47 -22.85 -26.33 1.03
CA ASN A 47 -22.57 -26.33 2.48
C ASN A 47 -21.89 -27.62 2.96
N GLY A 48 -20.88 -28.07 2.20
CA GLY A 48 -20.10 -29.25 2.52
C GLY A 48 -19.30 -29.10 3.82
N ASP A 49 -18.64 -30.18 4.22
CA ASP A 49 -17.89 -30.24 5.48
C ASP A 49 -16.86 -29.08 5.59
N ILE A 50 -16.94 -28.34 6.69
CA ILE A 50 -16.09 -27.20 7.00
C ILE A 50 -14.61 -27.62 7.01
N LEU A 51 -14.30 -28.83 7.48
CA LEU A 51 -12.93 -29.33 7.54
C LEU A 51 -12.39 -29.60 6.13
N GLU A 52 -13.20 -30.19 5.26
CA GLU A 52 -12.86 -30.42 3.86
C GLU A 52 -12.67 -29.10 3.09
N ILE A 53 -13.56 -28.12 3.30
CA ILE A 53 -13.44 -26.77 2.72
C ILE A 53 -12.11 -26.11 3.13
N LYS A 54 -11.77 -26.19 4.43
CA LYS A 54 -10.51 -25.63 4.95
C LYS A 54 -9.30 -26.33 4.32
N PHE A 55 -9.33 -27.65 4.20
CA PHE A 55 -8.26 -28.44 3.59
C PHE A 55 -8.03 -28.07 2.12
N VAL A 56 -9.09 -28.10 1.29
CA VAL A 56 -9.01 -27.78 -0.15
C VAL A 56 -8.55 -26.34 -0.36
N ALA A 57 -9.06 -25.38 0.44
CA ALA A 57 -8.63 -23.99 0.37
C ALA A 57 -7.16 -23.79 0.78
N LYS A 58 -6.65 -24.55 1.76
CA LYS A 58 -5.24 -24.52 2.15
C LYS A 58 -4.35 -25.12 1.05
N LYS A 59 -4.73 -26.27 0.49
CA LYS A 59 -4.00 -26.93 -0.60
C LYS A 59 -3.93 -26.05 -1.86
N LEU A 60 -5.04 -25.41 -2.24
CA LEU A 60 -5.09 -24.50 -3.38
C LEU A 60 -4.17 -23.28 -3.20
N ARG A 61 -4.18 -22.64 -2.02
CA ARG A 61 -3.30 -21.51 -1.71
C ARG A 61 -1.82 -21.90 -1.82
N ASN A 62 -1.46 -23.07 -1.31
CA ASN A 62 -0.08 -23.56 -1.37
C ASN A 62 0.41 -23.80 -2.81
N LEU A 63 -0.46 -24.33 -3.69
CA LEU A 63 -0.12 -24.52 -5.10
C LEU A 63 0.03 -23.20 -5.87
N LEU A 64 -0.85 -22.23 -5.62
CA LEU A 64 -0.77 -20.90 -6.24
C LEU A 64 0.46 -20.12 -5.77
N ASN A 65 0.86 -20.27 -4.51
CA ASN A 65 2.06 -19.63 -3.99
C ASN A 65 3.34 -20.26 -4.55
N LYS A 66 3.37 -21.59 -4.76
CA LYS A 66 4.50 -22.28 -5.40
C LYS A 66 4.68 -21.87 -6.87
N SER A 67 3.60 -21.71 -7.64
CA SER A 67 3.71 -21.33 -9.06
C SER A 67 4.26 -19.92 -9.26
N ASN A 68 4.05 -19.01 -8.30
CA ASN A 68 4.57 -17.64 -8.38
C ASN A 68 6.06 -17.53 -8.05
N THR A 69 6.70 -18.60 -7.55
CA THR A 69 8.11 -18.60 -7.13
C THR A 69 9.08 -19.26 -8.12
N THR A 70 8.58 -19.87 -9.20
CA THR A 70 9.38 -20.66 -10.16
C THR A 70 9.32 -20.11 -11.57
N ASP A 71 9.69 -18.84 -11.77
CA ASP A 71 9.99 -18.33 -13.10
C ASP A 71 11.41 -17.73 -13.11
N PRO A 72 12.45 -18.53 -13.45
CA PRO A 72 13.85 -18.09 -13.45
C PRO A 72 14.24 -17.21 -14.65
N ASN A 73 13.36 -17.07 -15.65
CA ASN A 73 13.73 -16.52 -16.96
C ASN A 73 13.15 -15.15 -17.28
N ASN A 74 12.47 -14.48 -16.34
CA ASN A 74 11.99 -13.13 -16.57
C ASN A 74 13.03 -12.10 -16.12
N THR A 75 14.09 -11.98 -16.90
CA THR A 75 15.11 -10.93 -16.79
C THR A 75 14.60 -9.61 -17.34
N ASP A 76 13.52 -9.09 -16.77
CA ASP A 76 13.14 -7.68 -16.92
C ASP A 76 13.50 -6.94 -15.64
N SER A 77 14.58 -6.18 -15.74
CA SER A 77 15.27 -5.40 -14.70
C SER A 77 14.46 -4.21 -14.15
N HIS A 78 13.12 -4.24 -14.24
CA HIS A 78 12.23 -3.23 -13.67
C HIS A 78 10.98 -3.76 -12.97
N ALA A 79 10.81 -5.08 -12.83
CA ALA A 79 9.84 -5.62 -11.89
C ALA A 79 10.46 -5.60 -10.49
N SER A 80 9.91 -4.83 -9.56
CA SER A 80 10.15 -5.02 -8.13
C SER A 80 9.79 -6.47 -7.81
N ALA A 81 10.79 -7.35 -7.82
CA ALA A 81 10.64 -8.71 -7.34
C ALA A 81 9.88 -8.61 -6.03
N ASN A 82 8.78 -9.36 -5.94
CA ASN A 82 7.96 -9.46 -4.74
C ASN A 82 8.81 -10.20 -3.70
N ILE A 83 9.80 -9.49 -3.16
CA ILE A 83 10.69 -9.96 -2.14
C ILE A 83 9.79 -10.15 -0.93
N ASP A 84 9.56 -11.40 -0.55
CA ASP A 84 8.90 -11.74 0.70
C ASP A 84 9.80 -11.27 1.85
N HIS A 85 9.64 -9.98 2.18
CA HIS A 85 10.35 -9.29 3.23
C HIS A 85 10.16 -10.02 4.56
N ASP A 86 8.97 -10.56 4.81
CA ASP A 86 8.64 -11.28 6.04
C ASP A 86 9.47 -12.57 6.17
N SER A 87 9.64 -13.32 5.08
CA SER A 87 10.50 -14.51 5.11
C SER A 87 11.98 -14.18 5.32
N LEU A 88 12.46 -13.05 4.77
CA LEU A 88 13.85 -12.63 4.91
C LEU A 88 14.13 -12.06 6.31
N ILE A 89 13.18 -11.30 6.85
CA ILE A 89 13.20 -10.76 8.21
C ILE A 89 13.19 -11.92 9.21
N GLY A 90 12.33 -12.92 9.00
CA GLY A 90 12.24 -14.10 9.87
C GLY A 90 13.50 -14.97 9.87
N LYS A 91 14.22 -15.06 8.74
CA LYS A 91 15.49 -15.81 8.65
C LYS A 91 16.65 -15.09 9.33
N SER A 92 16.77 -13.78 9.15
CA SER A 92 17.84 -12.98 9.77
C SER A 92 17.46 -11.51 9.79
N PHE A 93 16.83 -11.08 10.87
CA PHE A 93 16.42 -9.68 11.07
C PHE A 93 17.61 -8.72 10.87
N TRP A 94 18.72 -8.93 11.59
CA TRP A 94 19.88 -8.04 11.51
C TRP A 94 20.62 -8.12 10.17
N GLY A 95 20.64 -9.29 9.50
CA GLY A 95 21.20 -9.43 8.16
C GLY A 95 20.39 -8.69 7.11
N PHE A 96 19.05 -8.78 7.21
CA PHE A 96 18.12 -8.02 6.37
C PHE A 96 18.29 -6.51 6.59
N VAL A 97 18.28 -6.06 7.85
CA VAL A 97 18.46 -4.65 8.23
C VAL A 97 19.78 -4.09 7.67
N LYS A 98 20.90 -4.81 7.87
CA LYS A 98 22.21 -4.40 7.34
C LYS A 98 22.21 -4.31 5.81
N ARG A 99 21.60 -5.25 5.10
CA ARG A 99 21.50 -5.22 3.63
C ARG A 99 20.60 -4.11 3.13
N PHE A 100 19.49 -3.85 3.82
CA PHE A 100 18.54 -2.80 3.49
C PHE A 100 19.19 -1.43 3.62
N PHE A 101 19.89 -1.17 4.74
CA PHE A 101 20.61 0.08 4.93
C PHE A 101 21.82 0.22 3.99
N LYS A 102 22.56 -0.86 3.71
CA LYS A 102 23.69 -0.81 2.75
C LYS A 102 23.27 -0.55 1.30
N LYS A 103 22.04 -0.90 0.90
CA LYS A 103 21.54 -0.67 -0.46
C LYS A 103 21.13 0.78 -0.72
N ASN A 104 20.84 1.57 0.31
CA ASN A 104 20.49 2.98 0.15
C ASN A 104 21.76 3.82 -0.03
N THR A 105 22.39 3.71 -1.21
CA THR A 105 23.29 4.73 -1.73
C THR A 105 22.42 5.83 -2.36
N SER A 106 21.60 6.51 -1.57
CA SER A 106 21.01 7.76 -2.05
C SER A 106 22.16 8.74 -2.24
N SER A 107 22.46 9.13 -3.47
CA SER A 107 23.50 10.12 -3.75
C SER A 107 23.09 11.42 -3.06
N PHE A 108 23.83 11.81 -2.03
CA PHE A 108 23.58 13.06 -1.34
C PHE A 108 24.02 14.24 -2.20
N PRO A 109 23.34 15.39 -2.11
CA PRO A 109 23.80 16.60 -2.77
C PRO A 109 25.18 16.96 -2.22
N SER A 110 26.12 17.28 -3.11
CA SER A 110 27.45 17.76 -2.73
C SER A 110 27.54 19.29 -2.68
N PHE A 111 26.48 19.99 -3.12
CA PHE A 111 26.33 21.44 -3.00
C PHE A 111 25.86 21.83 -1.59
N ASN A 112 26.13 23.08 -1.20
CA ASN A 112 25.77 23.58 0.13
C ASN A 112 24.34 24.14 0.18
N LEU A 113 23.86 24.44 1.39
CA LEU A 113 22.51 24.96 1.60
C LEU A 113 22.25 26.29 0.88
N ALA A 114 23.23 27.19 0.81
CA ALA A 114 23.07 28.49 0.17
C ALA A 114 22.88 28.36 -1.35
N GLU A 115 23.66 27.47 -1.98
CA GLU A 115 23.52 27.12 -3.40
C GLU A 115 22.15 26.49 -3.69
N CYS A 116 21.73 25.56 -2.82
CA CYS A 116 20.41 24.93 -2.89
C CYS A 116 19.28 25.97 -2.83
N THR A 117 19.26 26.79 -1.77
CA THR A 117 18.22 27.80 -1.56
C THR A 117 18.19 28.79 -2.71
N SER A 118 19.34 29.31 -3.14
CA SER A 118 19.43 30.24 -4.27
C SER A 118 18.81 29.66 -5.55
N TYR A 119 19.19 28.43 -5.90
CA TYR A 119 18.70 27.75 -7.10
C TYR A 119 17.18 27.51 -7.06
N PHE A 120 16.67 26.89 -6.00
CA PHE A 120 15.25 26.53 -5.91
C PHE A 120 14.35 27.76 -5.69
N THR A 121 14.78 28.76 -4.91
CA THR A 121 14.03 30.02 -4.78
C THR A 121 13.87 30.69 -6.13
N LYS A 122 14.98 30.83 -6.90
CA LYS A 122 14.93 31.39 -8.25
C LYS A 122 13.99 30.61 -9.16
N THR A 123 14.14 29.29 -9.21
CA THR A 123 13.35 28.41 -10.08
C THR A 123 11.86 28.44 -9.75
N LEU A 124 11.51 28.36 -8.46
CA LEU A 124 10.12 28.37 -8.00
C LEU A 124 9.47 29.76 -8.13
N SER A 125 10.24 30.84 -7.95
CA SER A 125 9.74 32.21 -8.14
C SER A 125 9.48 32.60 -9.59
N ALA A 126 10.11 31.91 -10.55
CA ALA A 126 9.93 32.18 -11.99
C ALA A 126 8.53 31.80 -12.48
N ILE A 127 7.84 30.92 -11.75
CA ILE A 127 6.46 30.56 -12.02
C ILE A 127 5.57 31.63 -11.39
N SER A 128 4.96 32.48 -12.21
CA SER A 128 3.98 33.47 -11.73
C SER A 128 2.68 32.75 -11.35
N PRO A 129 2.35 32.61 -10.04
CA PRO A 129 1.18 31.85 -9.60
C PRO A 129 -0.13 32.53 -10.00
N THR A 130 -0.07 33.82 -10.32
CA THR A 130 -1.19 34.68 -10.70
C THR A 130 -1.28 34.89 -12.21
N LYS A 131 -0.47 34.19 -13.01
CA LYS A 131 -0.52 34.33 -14.46
C LYS A 131 -1.87 33.82 -14.99
N THR A 132 -2.73 34.75 -15.38
CA THR A 132 -3.99 34.44 -16.05
C THR A 132 -3.71 34.01 -17.48
N PHE A 133 -4.11 32.79 -17.82
CA PHE A 133 -4.07 32.31 -19.20
C PHE A 133 -5.38 32.68 -19.89
N ASN A 134 -5.29 33.42 -20.99
CA ASN A 134 -6.44 33.70 -21.82
C ASN A 134 -6.78 32.45 -22.63
N ILE A 135 -8.04 32.03 -22.59
CA ILE A 135 -8.55 30.92 -23.40
C ILE A 135 -8.47 31.35 -24.87
N PRO A 136 -7.73 30.62 -25.74
CA PRO A 136 -7.66 30.95 -27.16
C PRO A 136 -9.03 30.95 -27.84
N SER A 137 -9.21 31.83 -28.82
CA SER A 137 -10.49 32.03 -29.53
C SER A 137 -10.98 30.80 -30.32
N TRP A 138 -10.08 29.88 -30.67
CA TRP A 138 -10.42 28.65 -31.39
C TRP A 138 -11.01 27.55 -30.48
N ILE A 139 -10.95 27.71 -29.15
CA ILE A 139 -11.55 26.73 -28.23
C ILE A 139 -13.07 26.86 -28.26
N PRO A 140 -13.82 25.78 -28.56
CA PRO A 140 -15.27 25.82 -28.59
C PRO A 140 -15.83 26.13 -27.21
N LYS A 141 -16.80 27.05 -27.15
CA LYS A 141 -17.56 27.31 -25.93
C LYS A 141 -18.59 26.20 -25.74
N PHE A 142 -18.49 25.47 -24.63
CA PHE A 142 -19.49 24.46 -24.27
C PHE A 142 -20.75 25.13 -23.73
N ALA A 143 -21.90 24.47 -23.92
CA ALA A 143 -23.14 24.86 -23.26
C ALA A 143 -22.98 24.72 -21.74
N SER A 144 -23.67 25.58 -20.99
CA SER A 144 -23.73 25.47 -19.54
C SER A 144 -24.24 24.08 -19.13
N PRO A 145 -23.70 23.49 -18.04
CA PRO A 145 -24.13 22.18 -17.59
C PRO A 145 -25.63 22.21 -17.22
N GLN A 146 -26.37 21.18 -17.64
CA GLN A 146 -27.80 21.05 -17.33
C GLN A 146 -28.03 20.71 -15.85
N THR A 147 -27.08 20.01 -15.24
CA THR A 147 -27.13 19.63 -13.83
C THR A 147 -26.26 20.59 -13.03
N PRO A 148 -26.80 21.25 -11.98
CA PRO A 148 -26.00 22.11 -11.12
C PRO A 148 -24.93 21.29 -10.40
N PHE A 149 -23.77 21.92 -10.17
CA PHE A 149 -22.70 21.30 -9.41
C PHE A 149 -23.09 21.24 -7.93
N ASN A 150 -22.79 20.12 -7.26
CA ASN A 150 -23.02 20.00 -5.83
C ASN A 150 -22.02 20.86 -5.05
N LEU A 151 -22.51 21.84 -4.31
CA LEU A 151 -21.70 22.75 -3.49
C LEU A 151 -21.67 22.35 -2.01
N ASP A 152 -22.35 21.26 -1.63
CA ASP A 152 -22.36 20.75 -0.27
C ASP A 152 -20.97 20.22 0.12
N PRO A 153 -20.59 20.31 1.41
CA PRO A 153 -19.34 19.73 1.88
C PRO A 153 -19.33 18.20 1.67
N PRO A 154 -18.16 17.61 1.39
CA PRO A 154 -18.06 16.19 1.10
C PRO A 154 -18.48 15.34 2.30
N THR A 155 -19.29 14.33 2.07
CA THR A 155 -19.75 13.42 3.12
C THR A 155 -18.61 12.57 3.69
N TYR A 156 -18.77 12.09 4.92
CA TYR A 156 -17.82 11.16 5.55
C TYR A 156 -17.58 9.90 4.69
N GLN A 157 -18.60 9.43 3.96
CA GLN A 157 -18.48 8.27 3.07
C GLN A 157 -17.62 8.58 1.84
N GLU A 158 -17.79 9.75 1.22
CA GLU A 158 -16.96 10.21 0.11
C GLU A 158 -15.50 10.32 0.51
N ILE A 159 -15.23 10.97 1.65
CA ILE A 159 -13.88 11.08 2.23
C ILE A 159 -13.29 9.69 2.50
N THR A 160 -14.07 8.80 3.12
CA THR A 160 -13.66 7.42 3.38
C THR A 160 -13.33 6.68 2.08
N ASN A 161 -14.11 6.85 1.03
CA ASN A 161 -13.90 6.20 -0.26
C ASN A 161 -12.62 6.71 -0.94
N VAL A 162 -12.31 8.00 -0.83
CA VAL A 162 -11.04 8.57 -1.29
C VAL A 162 -9.87 7.95 -0.54
N ILE A 163 -9.92 7.93 0.80
CA ILE A 163 -8.86 7.35 1.66
C ILE A 163 -8.63 5.87 1.34
N ARG A 164 -9.69 5.10 1.06
CA ARG A 164 -9.57 3.70 0.65
C ARG A 164 -8.82 3.55 -0.67
N LYS A 165 -9.01 4.45 -1.63
CA LYS A 165 -8.32 4.44 -2.94
C LYS A 165 -6.86 4.87 -2.86
N MET A 166 -6.46 5.67 -1.87
CA MET A 166 -5.07 6.12 -1.73
C MET A 166 -4.09 4.96 -1.51
N LYS A 167 -2.87 5.07 -2.05
CA LYS A 167 -1.85 4.01 -1.95
C LYS A 167 -1.27 3.95 -0.53
N PRO A 168 -1.36 2.81 0.19
CA PRO A 168 -0.81 2.69 1.55
C PRO A 168 0.69 2.92 1.66
N SER A 169 1.44 2.65 0.59
CA SER A 169 2.88 2.79 0.53
C SER A 169 3.34 4.21 0.18
N GLY A 170 2.43 5.19 0.14
CA GLY A 170 2.81 6.59 -0.05
C GLY A 170 3.62 7.08 1.15
N SER A 171 4.68 7.84 0.89
CA SER A 171 5.45 8.48 1.96
C SER A 171 4.56 9.40 2.78
N PRO A 172 4.70 9.42 4.12
CA PRO A 172 4.00 10.38 4.95
C PRO A 172 4.41 11.81 4.60
N CYS A 173 3.53 12.77 4.89
CA CYS A 173 3.88 14.17 4.72
C CYS A 173 5.04 14.53 5.65
N PRO A 174 6.10 15.21 5.17
CA PRO A 174 7.24 15.57 6.01
C PRO A 174 6.90 16.45 7.22
N LEU A 175 5.80 17.21 7.13
CA LEU A 175 5.39 18.18 8.15
C LEU A 175 4.64 17.55 9.32
N ASP A 176 3.74 16.59 9.05
CA ASP A 176 2.92 15.95 10.09
C ASP A 176 3.36 14.51 10.40
N GLN A 177 4.13 13.88 9.51
CA GLN A 177 4.59 12.48 9.57
C GLN A 177 3.46 11.45 9.71
N ILE A 178 2.22 11.81 9.37
CA ILE A 178 1.07 10.92 9.44
C ILE A 178 0.95 10.14 8.14
N SER A 179 1.16 8.82 8.21
CA SER A 179 0.95 7.95 7.05
C SER A 179 -0.53 7.75 6.76
N ILE A 180 -0.88 7.61 5.48
CA ILE A 180 -2.25 7.31 5.03
C ILE A 180 -2.81 6.01 5.63
N ILE A 181 -1.94 5.08 6.05
CA ILE A 181 -2.38 3.85 6.73
C ILE A 181 -3.12 4.13 8.04
N CYS A 182 -2.76 5.21 8.75
CA CYS A 182 -3.43 5.62 9.97
C CYS A 182 -4.88 5.96 9.71
N PHE A 183 -5.16 6.75 8.66
CA PHE A 183 -6.54 7.07 8.26
C PHE A 183 -7.31 5.85 7.73
N LYS A 184 -6.65 4.91 7.04
CA LYS A 184 -7.30 3.67 6.58
C LYS A 184 -7.72 2.77 7.75
N ARG A 185 -6.89 2.69 8.80
CA ARG A 185 -7.09 1.77 9.92
C ARG A 185 -7.87 2.37 11.09
N CYS A 186 -7.79 3.69 11.28
CA CYS A 186 -8.42 4.39 12.40
C CYS A 186 -9.60 5.26 11.92
N PRO A 187 -10.86 4.85 12.18
CA PRO A 187 -12.04 5.66 11.88
C PRO A 187 -12.05 7.02 12.60
N TYR A 188 -11.58 7.09 13.84
CA TYR A 188 -11.53 8.35 14.60
C TYR A 188 -10.69 9.42 13.91
N LEU A 189 -9.51 9.05 13.39
CA LEU A 189 -8.69 9.99 12.60
C LEU A 189 -9.39 10.46 11.32
N ARG A 190 -10.23 9.61 10.71
CA ARG A 190 -11.05 10.03 9.56
C ARG A 190 -12.12 11.02 9.97
N SER A 191 -12.76 10.82 11.11
CA SER A 191 -13.75 11.78 11.63
C SER A 191 -13.13 13.16 11.83
N TYR A 192 -11.95 13.24 12.48
CA TYR A 192 -11.24 14.52 12.62
C TYR A 192 -10.87 15.16 11.28
N LEU A 193 -10.40 14.35 10.32
CA LEU A 193 -10.11 14.87 8.98
C LEU A 193 -11.38 15.40 8.28
N THR A 194 -12.51 14.73 8.45
CA THR A 194 -13.80 15.18 7.93
C THR A 194 -14.22 16.53 8.51
N GLU A 195 -14.13 16.70 9.83
CA GLU A 195 -14.43 17.98 10.48
C GLU A 195 -13.53 19.11 9.97
N ILE A 196 -12.23 18.84 9.78
CA ILE A 196 -11.29 19.84 9.25
C ILE A 196 -11.66 20.22 7.81
N ILE A 197 -12.00 19.24 6.96
CA ILE A 197 -12.42 19.49 5.59
C ILE A 197 -13.73 20.28 5.56
N HIS A 198 -14.69 19.95 6.41
CA HIS A 198 -15.96 20.67 6.53
C HIS A 198 -15.73 22.12 6.97
N ALA A 199 -14.90 22.34 7.98
CA ALA A 199 -14.55 23.68 8.43
C ALA A 199 -13.88 24.51 7.32
N ALA A 200 -12.93 23.92 6.57
CA ALA A 200 -12.29 24.59 5.44
C ALA A 200 -13.29 24.92 4.32
N TRP A 201 -14.25 24.02 4.07
CA TRP A 201 -15.31 24.20 3.08
C TRP A 201 -16.26 25.33 3.46
N SER A 202 -16.81 25.29 4.68
CA SER A 202 -17.77 26.28 5.18
C SER A 202 -17.16 27.68 5.30
N CYS A 203 -15.89 27.78 5.70
CA CYS A 203 -15.20 29.06 5.78
C CYS A 203 -14.71 29.58 4.42
N GLY A 204 -14.66 28.72 3.38
CA GLY A 204 -14.03 29.06 2.11
C GLY A 204 -12.53 29.35 2.22
N VAL A 205 -11.88 28.91 3.30
CA VAL A 205 -10.48 29.22 3.61
C VAL A 205 -9.70 27.93 3.77
N VAL A 206 -8.66 27.78 2.95
CA VAL A 206 -7.67 26.70 3.09
C VAL A 206 -6.68 27.08 4.20
N PRO A 207 -6.41 26.20 5.19
CA PRO A 207 -5.44 26.43 6.24
C PRO A 207 -4.06 26.84 5.69
N SER A 208 -3.39 27.77 6.38
CA SER A 208 -2.09 28.29 5.94
C SER A 208 -1.01 27.22 5.91
N GLU A 209 -1.12 26.25 6.80
CA GLU A 209 -0.26 25.09 6.96
C GLU A 209 -0.33 24.18 5.73
N TRP A 210 -1.50 24.06 5.10
CA TRP A 210 -1.69 23.27 3.88
C TRP A 210 -1.13 23.98 2.64
N LYS A 211 -0.84 25.28 2.74
CA LYS A 211 -0.20 26.06 1.68
C LYS A 211 1.33 25.97 1.75
N LYS A 212 1.89 25.37 2.81
CA LYS A 212 3.34 25.18 2.95
C LYS A 212 3.76 23.96 2.13
N ALA A 213 4.68 24.18 1.20
CA ALA A 213 5.35 23.10 0.48
C ALA A 213 6.67 22.74 1.18
N CYS A 214 7.02 21.45 1.17
CA CYS A 214 8.32 20.96 1.60
C CYS A 214 9.08 20.46 0.38
N THR A 215 10.30 20.97 0.18
CA THR A 215 11.18 20.50 -0.91
C THR A 215 12.01 19.34 -0.40
N ILE A 216 11.82 18.16 -1.02
CA ILE A 216 12.62 16.96 -0.78
C ILE A 216 13.51 16.73 -1.99
N LEU A 217 14.82 16.75 -1.80
CA LEU A 217 15.79 16.53 -2.87
C LEU A 217 15.88 15.04 -3.20
N ILE A 218 15.59 14.67 -4.44
CA ILE A 218 15.66 13.28 -4.92
C ILE A 218 16.63 13.24 -6.09
N HIS A 219 17.83 12.70 -5.87
CA HIS A 219 18.83 12.58 -6.93
C HIS A 219 18.28 11.77 -8.11
N LYS A 220 18.37 12.35 -9.31
CA LYS A 220 17.99 11.70 -10.56
C LYS A 220 19.22 11.07 -11.21
N LYS A 221 19.82 11.76 -12.18
CA LYS A 221 21.01 11.33 -12.92
C LYS A 221 21.93 12.54 -13.11
N GLY A 222 23.23 12.30 -13.19
CA GLY A 222 24.24 13.34 -13.38
C GLY A 222 24.96 13.69 -12.09
N GLU A 223 25.76 14.76 -12.15
CA GLU A 223 26.62 15.21 -11.05
C GLU A 223 25.80 15.64 -9.84
N THR A 224 26.22 15.21 -8.65
CA THR A 224 25.61 15.58 -7.35
C THR A 224 25.85 17.03 -6.96
N ALA A 225 26.76 17.72 -7.65
CA ALA A 225 27.08 19.13 -7.44
C ALA A 225 26.10 20.08 -8.13
N ASN A 226 25.31 19.59 -9.09
CA ASN A 226 24.35 20.41 -9.81
C ASN A 226 22.94 20.28 -9.19
N PRO A 227 22.37 21.35 -8.61
CA PRO A 227 21.02 21.33 -8.04
C PRO A 227 19.91 20.93 -9.02
N ALA A 228 20.11 21.10 -10.33
CA ALA A 228 19.16 20.70 -11.35
C ALA A 228 18.98 19.17 -11.48
N ASN A 229 19.92 18.39 -10.93
CA ASN A 229 19.89 16.93 -10.94
C ASN A 229 19.14 16.34 -9.73
N PHE A 230 18.54 17.19 -8.89
CA PHE A 230 17.65 16.84 -7.78
C PHE A 230 16.22 17.34 -8.04
#